data_AF-A0A7K8S6N6-F1
#
_entry.id   AF-A0A7K8S6N6-F1
#
_cell.length_a   1.000
_cell.length_b   1.000
_cell.length_c   1.000
_cell.angle_alpha   90.00
_cell.angle_beta   90.00
_cell.angle_gamma   90.00
#
_symmetry.space_group_name_H-M   'P 1'
#
loop_
_entity.id
_entity.type
_entity.pdbx_description
1 polymer ?
#
loop_
_entity_poly.entity_id
_entity_poly.type
_entity_poly.pdbx_seq_one_letter_code
_entity_poly.pdbx_strand_id
1 'polypeptide(L)' 'MARAGHGWSGAAAAAERGEEEGEDPLDARIARSGCLEQHRQLQECMAERRDWRRCQEQVRAFGACMARQQQQRQ' A
#
# COMPACT_ATOMS: atom_id res chain seq x y z
N MET A 1 -27.08 20.10 -24.53
CA MET A 1 -26.55 18.72 -24.69
C MET A 1 -25.57 18.48 -23.55
N ALA A 2 -26.00 17.86 -22.45
CA ALA A 2 -25.12 17.58 -21.31
C ALA A 2 -24.34 16.27 -21.59
N ARG A 3 -23.01 16.32 -21.50
CA ARG A 3 -22.12 15.16 -21.74
C ARG A 3 -22.25 14.20 -20.56
N ALA A 4 -22.47 12.91 -20.85
CA ALA A 4 -22.55 11.85 -19.85
C ALA A 4 -21.25 11.79 -19.05
N GLY A 5 -21.36 11.92 -17.72
CA GLY A 5 -20.24 11.74 -16.80
C GLY A 5 -19.71 10.31 -16.85
N HIS A 6 -18.39 10.16 -16.75
CA HIS A 6 -17.71 8.87 -16.75
C HIS A 6 -18.23 8.01 -15.59
N GLY A 7 -19.03 6.99 -15.92
CA GLY A 7 -19.52 6.01 -14.95
C GLY A 7 -18.36 5.14 -14.49
N TRP A 8 -17.95 5.28 -13.23
CA TRP A 8 -17.05 4.34 -12.59
C TRP A 8 -17.79 3.01 -12.41
N SER A 9 -17.64 2.10 -13.37
CA SER A 9 -18.25 0.76 -13.37
C SER A 9 -17.64 -0.21 -12.34
N GLY A 10 -16.93 0.29 -11.33
CA GLY A 10 -16.17 -0.51 -10.37
C GLY A 10 -16.75 -0.52 -8.96
N ALA A 11 -17.83 0.23 -8.69
CA ALA A 11 -18.37 0.38 -7.33
C ALA A 11 -19.43 -0.67 -6.95
N ALA A 12 -19.99 -1.43 -7.90
CA ALA A 12 -21.15 -2.28 -7.62
C ALA A 12 -20.86 -3.79 -7.47
N ALA A 13 -19.65 -4.27 -7.79
CA ALA A 13 -19.34 -5.71 -7.76
C ALA A 13 -18.44 -6.14 -6.58
N ALA A 14 -17.93 -5.21 -5.78
CA ALA A 14 -17.00 -5.51 -4.68
C ALA A 14 -17.66 -5.53 -3.28
N ALA A 15 -18.91 -5.08 -3.15
CA ALA A 15 -19.57 -4.96 -1.85
C ALA A 15 -20.14 -6.28 -1.30
N GLU A 16 -20.30 -7.31 -2.14
CA GLU A 16 -21.02 -8.54 -1.79
C GLU A 16 -20.13 -9.80 -1.95
N ARG A 17 -18.86 -9.74 -1.55
CA ARG A 17 -18.05 -10.96 -1.32
C ARG A 17 -17.15 -10.79 -0.12
N GLY A 18 -17.74 -11.04 1.05
CA GLY A 18 -17.06 -11.67 2.17
C GLY A 18 -16.02 -10.80 2.86
N GLU A 19 -16.34 -10.45 4.09
CA GLU A 19 -15.41 -10.32 5.19
C GLU A 19 -14.58 -11.62 5.33
N GLU A 20 -13.64 -11.86 4.42
CA GLU A 20 -12.58 -12.83 4.64
C GLU A 20 -11.47 -12.09 5.37
N GLU A 21 -11.19 -12.53 6.58
CA GLU A 21 -10.02 -12.23 7.41
C GLU A 21 -8.74 -12.63 6.67
N GLY A 22 -8.45 -11.91 5.57
CA GLY A 22 -7.34 -12.13 4.67
C GLY A 22 -6.35 -10.98 4.80
N GLU A 23 -5.08 -11.33 4.92
CA GLU A 23 -3.97 -10.38 4.89
C GLU A 23 -4.12 -9.45 3.67
N ASP A 24 -3.97 -8.14 3.87
CA ASP A 24 -4.16 -7.17 2.80
C ASP A 24 -3.27 -7.55 1.59
N PRO A 25 -3.79 -7.55 0.35
CA PRO A 25 -3.03 -7.98 -0.81
C PRO A 25 -1.71 -7.21 -1.02
N LEU A 26 -1.61 -5.96 -0.56
CA LEU A 26 -0.39 -5.17 -0.54
C LEU A 26 0.55 -5.65 0.57
N ASP A 27 0.06 -5.86 1.79
CA ASP A 27 0.87 -6.35 2.91
C ASP A 27 1.46 -7.73 2.59
N ALA A 28 0.68 -8.64 2.00
CA ALA A 28 1.17 -9.93 1.56
C ALA A 28 2.25 -9.81 0.47
N ARG A 29 2.17 -8.80 -0.42
CA ARG A 29 3.22 -8.53 -1.42
C ARG A 29 4.49 -7.99 -0.78
N ILE A 30 4.35 -7.13 0.23
CA ILE A 30 5.46 -6.54 0.98
C ILE A 30 6.16 -7.61 1.84
N ALA A 31 5.40 -8.53 2.42
CA ALA A 31 5.95 -9.68 3.13
C ALA A 31 6.82 -10.54 2.21
N ARG A 32 6.32 -10.85 1.00
CA ARG A 32 7.09 -11.60 -0.01
C ARG A 32 8.30 -10.85 -0.57
N SER A 33 8.34 -9.52 -0.49
CA SER A 33 9.46 -8.71 -0.98
C SER A 33 10.62 -8.62 0.00
N GLY A 34 10.45 -9.08 1.25
CA GLY A 34 11.45 -8.92 2.31
C GLY A 34 11.55 -7.51 2.88
N CYS A 35 10.68 -6.58 2.46
CA CYS A 35 10.66 -5.18 2.92
C CYS A 35 9.64 -4.90 4.03
N LEU A 36 9.16 -5.96 4.69
CA LEU A 36 8.11 -5.89 5.70
C LEU A 36 8.53 -5.10 6.94
N GLU A 37 9.80 -5.16 7.32
CA GLU A 37 10.33 -4.43 8.47
C GLU A 37 10.24 -2.91 8.27
N GLN A 38 10.72 -2.41 7.13
CA GLN A 38 10.65 -0.98 6.81
C GLN A 38 9.20 -0.51 6.63
N HIS A 39 8.33 -1.40 6.16
CA HIS A 39 6.90 -1.12 6.09
C HIS A 39 6.28 -0.94 7.48
N ARG A 40 6.57 -1.83 8.43
CA ARG A 40 6.10 -1.72 9.82
C ARG A 40 6.59 -0.45 10.49
N GLN A 41 7.86 -0.10 10.34
CA GLN A 41 8.40 1.15 10.88
C GLN A 41 7.69 2.40 10.30
N LEU A 42 7.35 2.36 9.00
CA LEU A 42 6.55 3.42 8.39
C LEU A 42 5.13 3.46 8.96
N GLN A 43 4.46 2.31 9.12
CA GLN A 43 3.14 2.23 9.73
C GLN A 43 3.14 2.76 11.17
N GLU A 44 4.13 2.38 11.98
CA GLU A 44 4.31 2.86 13.36
C GLU A 44 4.48 4.38 13.40
N CYS A 45 5.37 4.94 12.57
CA CYS A 45 5.55 6.39 12.50
C CYS A 45 4.26 7.12 12.09
N MET A 46 3.50 6.55 11.16
CA MET A 46 2.23 7.10 10.71
C MET A 46 1.14 6.96 11.78
N ALA A 47 1.14 5.89 12.57
CA ALA A 47 0.22 5.68 13.69
C ALA A 47 0.48 6.70 14.82
N GLU A 48 1.75 6.97 15.13
CA GLU A 48 2.14 7.93 16.16
C GLU A 48 1.94 9.39 15.72
N ARG A 49 2.46 9.75 14.55
CA ARG A 49 2.60 11.15 14.13
C ARG A 49 1.49 11.61 13.21
N ARG A 50 0.92 10.70 12.43
CA ARG A 50 -0.11 10.96 11.41
C ARG A 50 0.28 12.04 10.39
N ASP A 51 1.59 12.29 10.22
CA ASP A 51 2.15 13.24 9.26
C ASP A 51 3.32 12.60 8.52
N TRP A 52 3.09 12.26 7.25
CA TRP A 52 4.09 11.61 6.41
C TRP A 52 5.35 12.44 6.21
N ARG A 53 5.28 13.78 6.34
CA ARG A 53 6.46 14.67 6.22
C ARG A 53 7.43 14.47 7.37
N ARG A 54 6.93 14.06 8.54
CA ARG A 54 7.74 13.70 9.71
C ARG A 54 8.25 12.25 9.65
N CYS A 55 7.66 11.42 8.78
CA CYS A 55 8.06 10.03 8.56
C CYS A 55 8.93 9.84 7.30
N GLN A 56 9.57 10.91 6.81
CA GLN A 56 10.36 10.86 5.58
C GLN A 56 11.50 9.84 5.63
N GLU A 57 12.10 9.63 6.79
CA GLU A 57 13.15 8.64 6.97
C GLU A 57 12.63 7.22 6.69
N GLN A 58 11.50 6.86 7.30
CA GLN A 58 10.85 5.56 7.14
C GLN A 58 10.35 5.38 5.70
N VAL A 59 9.80 6.42 5.07
CA VAL A 59 9.38 6.40 3.66
C VAL A 59 10.57 6.14 2.74
N ARG A 60 11.70 6.82 2.96
CA ARG A 60 12.92 6.62 2.17
C ARG A 60 13.50 5.22 2.37
N ALA A 61 13.52 4.72 3.60
CA ALA A 61 14.00 3.37 3.92
C ALA A 61 13.16 2.29 3.21
N PHE A 62 11.83 2.41 3.29
CA PHE A 62 10.91 1.50 2.61
C PHE A 62 11.08 1.56 1.08
N GLY A 63 11.14 2.77 0.50
CA GLY A 63 11.36 2.98 -0.93
C GLY A 63 12.68 2.39 -1.41
N ALA A 64 13.77 2.58 -0.66
CA ALA A 64 15.08 2.03 -0.98
C ALA A 64 15.07 0.49 -0.96
N CYS A 65 14.40 -0.13 0.01
CA CYS A 65 14.25 -1.58 0.06
C CYS A 65 13.51 -2.10 -1.17
N MET A 66 12.34 -1.51 -1.48
CA MET A 66 11.54 -1.93 -2.63
C MET A 66 12.28 -1.73 -3.96
N ALA A 67 13.04 -0.64 -4.12
CA ALA A 67 13.86 -0.41 -5.30
C ALA A 67 14.96 -1.46 -5.47
N ARG A 68 15.60 -1.91 -4.37
CA ARG A 68 16.58 -3.01 -4.41
C ARG A 68 15.91 -4.33 -4.77
N GLN A 69 14.72 -4.61 -4.24
CA GLN A 69 14.00 -5.84 -4.57
C GLN A 69 13.51 -5.84 -6.03
N GLN A 70 13.10 -4.69 -6.56
CA GLN A 70 12.76 -4.55 -7.98
C GLN A 70 13.96 -4.89 -8.86
N GLN A 71 15.14 -4.34 -8.55
CA GLN A 71 16.38 -4.65 -9.27
C GLN A 71 16.77 -6.12 -9.22
N GLN A 72 16.57 -6.81 -8.10
CA GLN A 72 16.86 -8.24 -7.97
C GLN A 72 15.86 -9.14 -8.72
N ARG A 73 14.68 -8.63 -9.08
CA ARG A 73 13.68 -9.36 -9.86
C ARG A 73 13.80 -9.17 -11.37
N GLN A 74 14.61 -8.22 -11.82
CA GLN A 74 14.89 -7.96 -13.24
C GLN A 74 16.11 -8.74 -13.69
#